data_AF-A0A658NJ86-F1
#
_entry.id   AF-A0A658NJ86-F1
#
_cell.length_a   1.000
_cell.length_b   1.000
_cell.length_c   1.000
_cell.angle_alpha   90.00
_cell.angle_beta   90.00
_cell.angle_gamma   90.00
#
_symmetry.space_group_name_H-M   'P 1'
#
loop_
_entity.id
_entity.type
_entity.pdbx_description
1 polymer ?
#
loop_
_entity_poly.entity_id
_entity_poly.type
_entity_poly.pdbx_seq_one_letter_code
_entity_poly.pdbx_strand_id
1 'polypeptide(L)' 'MVDKELWLFRFSVDHASDSMFWVKPDGHFVFANESACRKLGYSKEEFLALSAGDIDPDFRSGRLR' A
#
# COMPACT_ATOMS: atom_id res chain seq x y z
N MET A 1 2.90 -6.07 -26.22
CA MET A 1 3.32 -7.21 -25.36
C MET A 1 3.54 -6.76 -23.92
N VAL A 2 4.19 -5.60 -23.68
CA VAL A 2 4.40 -5.02 -22.34
C VAL A 2 3.11 -4.73 -21.56
N ASP A 3 2.04 -4.28 -22.23
CA ASP A 3 0.80 -3.89 -21.54
C ASP A 3 0.05 -5.06 -20.87
N LYS A 4 0.12 -6.27 -21.44
CA LYS A 4 -0.61 -7.43 -20.90
C LYS A 4 0.03 -7.95 -19.61
N GLU A 5 1.35 -7.98 -19.55
CA GLU A 5 2.09 -8.41 -18.36
C GLU A 5 1.91 -7.40 -17.23
N LEU A 6 1.99 -6.10 -17.54
CA LEU A 6 1.74 -5.05 -16.55
C LEU A 6 0.31 -5.09 -16.02
N TRP A 7 -0.67 -5.34 -16.89
CA TRP A 7 -2.07 -5.49 -16.48
C TRP A 7 -2.27 -6.70 -15.58
N LEU A 8 -1.73 -7.87 -15.95
CA LEU A 8 -1.81 -9.08 -15.13
C LEU A 8 -1.18 -8.89 -13.76
N PHE A 9 -0.02 -8.22 -13.70
CA PHE A 9 0.64 -7.89 -12.45
C PHE A 9 -0.26 -7.00 -11.58
N ARG A 10 -0.77 -5.89 -12.14
CA ARG A 10 -1.59 -4.93 -11.39
C ARG A 10 -2.89 -5.55 -10.92
N PHE A 11 -3.57 -6.30 -11.78
CA PHE A 11 -4.77 -7.07 -11.44
C PHE A 11 -4.49 -8.03 -10.28
N SER A 12 -3.40 -8.80 -10.35
CA SER A 12 -3.04 -9.77 -9.32
C SER A 12 -2.74 -9.10 -7.98
N VAL A 13 -2.03 -7.97 -7.98
CA VAL A 13 -1.72 -7.20 -6.76
C VAL A 13 -2.99 -6.57 -6.18
N ASP A 14 -3.83 -5.96 -7.01
CA ASP A 14 -5.07 -5.31 -6.58
C ASP A 14 -6.07 -6.30 -5.95
N HIS A 15 -6.13 -7.54 -6.46
CA HIS A 15 -7.05 -8.58 -5.99
C HIS A 15 -6.44 -9.56 -4.99
N ALA A 16 -5.15 -9.45 -4.67
CA ALA A 16 -4.53 -10.28 -3.64
C ALA A 16 -5.26 -10.10 -2.31
N SER A 17 -5.50 -11.19 -1.58
CA SER A 17 -6.21 -11.12 -0.30
C SER A 17 -5.43 -10.38 0.78
N ASP A 18 -4.10 -10.34 0.68
CA ASP A 18 -3.23 -9.63 1.60
C ASP A 18 -3.18 -8.13 1.32
N SER A 19 -3.01 -7.35 2.40
CA SER A 19 -2.77 -5.91 2.28
C SER A 19 -1.38 -5.70 1.71
N MET A 20 -1.28 -5.02 0.58
CA MET A 20 -0.01 -4.66 -0.04
C MET A 20 0.07 -3.16 -0.16
N PHE A 21 1.16 -2.57 0.31
CA PHE A 21 1.44 -1.15 0.18
C PHE A 21 2.95 -0.92 0.10
N TRP A 22 3.32 0.18 -0.52
CA TRP A 22 4.71 0.64 -0.54
C TRP A 22 4.84 1.90 0.29
N VAL A 23 5.93 1.95 1.04
CA VAL A 23 6.23 3.02 1.98
C VAL A 23 7.56 3.64 1.56
N LYS A 24 7.61 4.97 1.51
CA LYS A 24 8.86 5.72 1.34
C LYS A 24 9.70 5.63 2.62
N PRO A 25 11.00 5.97 2.57
CA PRO A 25 11.84 6.03 3.78
C PRO A 25 11.27 6.97 4.86
N ASP A 26 10.56 8.03 4.47
CA ASP A 26 9.89 8.98 5.37
C ASP A 26 8.60 8.42 6.02
N GLY A 27 8.18 7.19 5.67
CA GLY A 27 6.98 6.56 6.21
C GLY A 27 5.70 6.81 5.40
N HIS A 28 5.71 7.70 4.40
CA HIS A 28 4.51 7.97 3.60
C HIS A 28 4.22 6.88 2.57
N PHE A 29 2.94 6.57 2.38
CA PHE A 29 2.51 5.57 1.41
C PHE A 29 2.58 6.12 -0.04
N VAL A 30 3.02 5.28 -0.97
CA VAL A 30 3.05 5.61 -2.42
C VAL A 30 2.24 4.65 -3.27
N PHE A 31 1.84 3.53 -2.68
CA PHE A 31 0.96 2.54 -3.29
C PHE A 31 0.22 1.81 -2.18
N ALA A 32 -1.03 1.43 -2.47
CA ALA A 32 -1.83 0.51 -1.68
C ALA A 32 -2.76 -0.26 -2.62
N ASN A 33 -2.89 -1.58 -2.45
CA ASN A 33 -3.87 -2.36 -3.20
C ASN A 33 -5.29 -2.19 -2.62
N GLU A 34 -6.32 -2.73 -3.29
CA GLU A 34 -7.70 -2.62 -2.82
C GLU A 34 -7.91 -3.32 -1.48
N SER A 35 -7.24 -4.45 -1.26
CA SER A 35 -7.32 -5.18 0.02
C SER A 35 -6.76 -4.37 1.20
N ALA A 36 -5.68 -3.61 1.01
CA ALA A 36 -5.15 -2.72 2.05
C ALA A 36 -6.16 -1.63 2.41
N CYS A 37 -6.71 -0.96 1.40
CA CYS A 37 -7.73 0.09 1.58
C CYS A 37 -8.96 -0.47 2.32
N ARG A 38 -9.49 -1.61 1.87
CA ARG A 38 -10.67 -2.26 2.47
C ARG A 38 -10.43 -2.74 3.90
N LYS A 39 -9.29 -3.38 4.18
CA LYS A 39 -8.99 -3.93 5.51
C LYS A 39 -8.69 -2.84 6.54
N LEU A 40 -8.05 -1.75 6.11
CA LEU A 40 -7.69 -0.64 7.00
C LEU A 40 -8.77 0.44 7.06
N GLY A 41 -9.80 0.37 6.20
CA GLY A 41 -10.99 1.22 6.28
C GLY A 41 -10.82 2.61 5.66
N TYR A 42 -9.86 2.77 4.76
CA TYR A 42 -9.58 4.04 4.08
C TYR A 42 -9.88 3.96 2.60
N SER A 43 -10.28 5.07 2.00
CA SER A 43 -10.19 5.23 0.54
C SER A 43 -8.73 5.24 0.08
N LYS A 44 -8.50 5.06 -1.22
CA LYS A 44 -7.14 5.07 -1.78
C LYS A 44 -6.49 6.44 -1.60
N GLU A 45 -7.26 7.50 -1.80
CA GLU A 45 -6.82 8.88 -1.68
C GLU A 45 -6.42 9.21 -0.24
N GLU A 46 -7.23 8.82 0.74
CA GLU A 46 -6.89 8.96 2.16
C GLU A 46 -5.66 8.14 2.51
N PHE A 47 -5.59 6.88 2.09
CA PHE A 47 -4.46 6.01 2.40
C PHE A 47 -3.13 6.57 1.89
N LEU A 48 -3.12 7.12 0.67
CA LEU A 48 -1.92 7.71 0.07
C LEU A 48 -1.56 9.09 0.66
N ALA A 49 -2.47 9.72 1.40
CA ALA A 49 -2.18 10.93 2.16
C ALA A 49 -1.56 10.64 3.55
N LEU A 50 -1.70 9.42 4.05
CA LEU A 50 -1.20 9.00 5.36
C LEU A 50 0.28 8.57 5.32
N SER A 51 0.87 8.47 6.50
CA SER A 51 2.10 7.76 6.78
C SER A 51 1.85 6.51 7.61
N ALA A 52 2.79 5.57 7.61
CA ALA A 52 2.72 4.39 8.45
C ALA A 52 2.66 4.74 9.95
N GLY A 53 3.22 5.88 10.38
CA GLY A 53 3.11 6.38 11.74
C GLY A 53 1.73 6.89 12.14
N ASP A 54 0.90 7.28 11.17
CA ASP A 54 -0.50 7.67 11.43
C ASP A 54 -1.40 6.44 11.68
N ILE A 55 -0.97 5.26 11.22
CA ILE A 55 -1.70 3.99 11.36
C ILE A 55 -1.17 3.16 12.53
N ASP A 56 0.16 3.06 12.63
CA ASP A 56 0.86 2.30 13.67
C ASP A 56 1.74 3.26 14.51
N PRO A 57 1.33 3.60 15.75
CA PRO A 57 2.09 4.47 16.63
C PRO A 57 3.50 3.93 16.98
N ASP A 58 3.72 2.62 16.85
CA ASP A 58 5.02 1.99 17.09
C ASP A 58 5.92 1.98 15.83
N PHE A 59 5.44 2.52 14.71
CA PHE A 59 6.20 2.61 13.48
C PHE A 59 7.46 3.47 13.67
N ARG A 60 8.62 2.87 13.39
CA ARG A 60 9.92 3.56 13.40
C ARG A 60 10.52 3.55 12.01
N SER A 61 10.57 4.71 11.36
CA SER A 61 11.29 4.90 10.10
C SER A 61 12.75 4.43 10.26
N GLY A 62 13.23 3.64 9.30
CA GLY A 62 14.60 3.12 9.26
C GLY A 62 14.82 1.72 9.81
N ARG A 63 13.78 1.02 10.29
CA ARG A 63 13.86 -0.40 10.67
C ARG A 63 12.75 -1.18 9.99
N LEU A 64 12.99 -1.61 8.75
CA LEU A 64 12.17 -2.66 8.13
C LEU A 64 12.28 -3.90 9.05
N ARG A 65 11.17 -4.30 9.65
CA ARG A 65 11.06 -5.58 10.36
C ARG A 65 10.99 -6.72 9.36
#